data_AF-A0A1Y5YYM6-F1
#
_entry.id   AF-A0A1Y5YYM6-F1
#
_cell.length_a   1.000
_cell.length_b   1.000
_cell.length_c   1.000
_cell.angle_alpha   90.00
_cell.angle_beta   90.00
_cell.angle_gamma   90.00
#
_symmetry.space_group_name_H-M   'P 1'
#
loop_
_entity.id
_entity.type
_entity.pdbx_description
1 polymer ?
#
loop_
_entity_poly.entity_id
_entity_poly.type
_entity_poly.pdbx_seq_one_letter_code
_entity_poly.pdbx_strand_id
1 'polypeptide(L)'
;MKYKAVPTDEDYKIAARNGISKANVNQRVYGYHWSVERAITDPLQNKKGKESNRPLVFIAEQNGISASTYYRRIREEGMTEIEAATKSKGHEVFLKIASENGISENLYRKRVQRGMPKYEAATKPKDKRGSTKKKQIS
;
A
#
# COMPACT_ATOMS: atom_id res chain seq x y z
N MET A 1 42.31 24.99 -15.72
CA MET A 1 41.34 24.36 -14.81
C MET A 1 40.11 25.25 -14.72
N LYS A 2 38.89 24.73 -14.89
CA LYS A 2 37.66 25.52 -14.72
C LYS A 2 37.25 25.48 -13.24
N TYR A 3 37.23 26.64 -12.58
CA TYR A 3 36.77 26.75 -11.20
C TYR A 3 35.26 26.51 -11.14
N LYS A 4 34.81 25.71 -10.17
CA LYS A 4 33.38 25.54 -9.89
C LYS A 4 32.88 26.74 -9.13
N ALA A 5 31.80 27.36 -9.61
CA ALA A 5 31.17 28.49 -8.93
C ALA A 5 30.60 28.03 -7.58
N VAL A 6 30.94 28.76 -6.52
CA VAL A 6 30.50 28.51 -5.14
C VAL A 6 29.38 29.50 -4.80
N PRO A 7 28.27 29.07 -4.18
CA PRO A 7 27.21 29.99 -3.76
C PRO A 7 27.71 31.02 -2.75
N THR A 8 27.33 32.27 -2.96
CA THR A 8 27.60 33.38 -2.07
C THR A 8 26.45 33.63 -1.09
N ASP A 9 26.65 34.49 -0.09
CA ASP A 9 25.61 34.87 0.86
C ASP A 9 24.40 35.56 0.19
N GLU A 10 24.64 36.31 -0.89
CA GLU A 10 23.55 36.90 -1.67
C GLU A 10 22.71 35.84 -2.40
N ASP A 11 23.34 34.79 -2.93
CA ASP A 11 22.64 33.67 -3.56
C ASP A 11 21.71 32.97 -2.58
N TYR A 12 22.14 32.79 -1.32
CA TYR A 12 21.29 32.23 -0.28
C TYR A 12 20.12 33.15 0.10
N LYS A 13 20.31 34.47 0.08
CA LYS A 13 19.21 35.43 0.31
C LYS A 13 18.19 35.37 -0.82
N ILE A 14 18.63 35.25 -2.07
CA ILE A 14 17.76 35.08 -3.24
C ILE A 14 16.99 33.75 -3.13
N ALA A 15 17.69 32.66 -2.82
CA ALA A 15 17.09 31.34 -2.62
C ALA A 15 16.02 31.36 -1.51
N ALA A 16 16.30 32.02 -0.39
CA ALA A 16 15.35 32.14 0.72
C ALA A 16 14.07 32.89 0.32
N ARG A 17 14.18 33.95 -0.50
CA ARG A 17 13.01 34.64 -1.08
C ARG A 17 12.19 33.72 -1.99
N ASN A 18 12.85 32.79 -2.68
CA ASN A 18 12.21 31.76 -3.51
C ASN A 18 11.73 30.52 -2.71
N GLY A 19 11.82 30.55 -1.36
CA GLY A 19 11.41 29.43 -0.51
C GLY A 19 12.37 28.24 -0.51
N ILE A 20 13.61 28.42 -0.98
CA ILE A 20 14.64 27.38 -1.06
C ILE A 20 15.62 27.59 0.10
N SER A 21 15.77 26.57 0.95
CA SER A 21 16.70 26.61 2.09
C SER A 21 18.16 26.47 1.65
N LYS A 22 19.09 26.99 2.48
CA LYS A 22 20.55 26.85 2.30
C LYS A 22 20.99 25.40 2.08
N ALA A 23 20.38 24.46 2.80
CA ALA A 23 20.65 23.03 2.66
C ALA A 23 20.26 22.50 1.27
N ASN A 24 19.11 22.94 0.72
CA ASN A 24 18.67 22.55 -0.62
C ASN A 24 19.57 23.15 -1.71
N VAL A 25 20.00 24.41 -1.58
CA VAL A 25 20.96 25.02 -2.50
C VAL A 25 22.27 24.24 -2.50
N ASN A 26 22.81 23.91 -1.32
CA ASN A 26 24.04 23.12 -1.20
C ASN A 26 23.90 21.72 -1.80
N GLN A 27 22.79 21.04 -1.56
CA GLN A 27 22.52 19.74 -2.16
C GLN A 27 22.49 19.81 -3.69
N ARG A 28 21.82 20.83 -4.24
CA ARG A 28 21.74 21.04 -5.69
C ARG A 28 23.10 21.34 -6.32
N VAL A 29 23.89 22.22 -5.71
CA VAL A 29 25.19 22.64 -6.25
C VAL A 29 26.26 21.56 -6.07
N TYR A 30 26.40 21.00 -4.86
CA TYR A 30 27.49 20.04 -4.56
C TYR A 30 27.11 18.58 -4.83
N GLY A 31 25.85 18.21 -4.61
CA GLY A 31 25.37 16.85 -4.86
C GLY A 31 24.92 16.65 -6.30
N TYR A 32 24.05 17.52 -6.80
CA TYR A 32 23.49 17.39 -8.16
C TYR A 32 24.28 18.13 -9.23
N HIS A 33 25.33 18.86 -8.86
CA HIS A 33 26.21 19.58 -9.77
C HIS A 33 25.47 20.63 -10.63
N TRP A 34 24.40 21.23 -10.09
CA TRP A 34 23.67 22.31 -10.74
C TRP A 34 24.47 23.61 -10.70
N SER A 35 24.22 24.50 -11.66
CA SER A 35 24.68 25.88 -11.56
C SER A 35 24.04 26.57 -10.35
N VAL A 36 24.74 27.55 -9.77
CA VAL A 36 24.24 28.33 -8.63
C VAL A 36 22.91 28.98 -8.98
N GLU A 37 22.83 29.61 -10.16
CA GLU A 37 21.60 30.22 -10.68
C GLU A 37 20.42 29.25 -10.68
N ARG A 38 20.59 28.06 -11.28
CA ARG A 38 19.55 27.04 -11.29
C ARG A 38 19.20 26.56 -9.88
N ALA A 39 20.19 26.43 -9.01
CA ALA A 39 19.99 25.94 -7.65
C ALA A 39 19.14 26.88 -6.79
N ILE A 40 19.17 28.18 -7.05
CA ILE A 40 18.44 29.21 -6.30
C ILE A 40 17.12 29.63 -6.95
N THR A 41 16.88 29.32 -8.22
CA THR A 41 15.65 29.70 -8.95
C THR A 41 14.66 28.55 -9.14
N ASP A 42 15.13 27.33 -9.42
CA ASP A 42 14.23 26.20 -9.70
C ASP A 42 13.40 25.86 -8.43
N PRO A 43 12.06 25.80 -8.50
CA PRO A 43 11.23 25.52 -7.32
C PRO A 43 11.49 24.10 -6.78
N LEU A 44 11.24 23.91 -5.49
CA LEU A 44 11.30 22.57 -4.90
C LEU A 44 10.15 21.72 -5.41
N GLN A 45 10.44 20.46 -5.76
CA GLN A 45 9.41 19.54 -6.18
C GLN A 45 8.49 19.25 -4.98
N ASN A 46 7.22 19.64 -5.11
CA ASN A 46 6.23 19.39 -4.08
C ASN A 46 6.00 17.88 -3.93
N LYS A 47 6.50 17.30 -2.83
CA LYS A 47 6.10 15.93 -2.42
C LYS A 47 4.61 15.84 -2.07
N LYS A 48 3.90 16.97 -2.04
CA LYS A 48 2.47 17.13 -1.75
C LYS A 48 1.54 16.46 -2.77
N GLY A 49 2.04 15.97 -3.91
CA GLY A 49 1.23 15.11 -4.82
C GLY A 49 0.84 13.76 -4.21
N LYS A 50 1.35 13.43 -3.02
CA LYS A 50 0.78 12.45 -2.10
C LYS A 50 0.15 13.23 -0.96
N GLU A 51 -0.99 13.86 -1.17
CA GLU A 51 -1.84 14.21 -0.04
C GLU A 51 -1.93 12.95 0.83
N SER A 52 -1.72 13.15 2.12
CA SER A 52 -1.46 12.06 3.04
C SER A 52 -2.70 11.17 3.08
N ASN A 53 -2.76 10.11 2.28
CA ASN A 53 -3.82 9.08 2.34
C ASN A 53 -3.82 8.35 3.69
N ARG A 54 -3.08 8.81 4.70
CA ARG A 54 -3.09 8.26 6.06
C ARG A 54 -4.50 8.13 6.65
N PRO A 55 -5.42 9.13 6.55
CA PRO A 55 -6.78 8.95 7.04
C PRO A 55 -7.52 7.83 6.32
N LEU A 56 -7.35 7.73 4.99
CA LEU A 56 -8.01 6.72 4.17
C LEU A 56 -7.41 5.32 4.36
N VAL A 57 -6.09 5.22 4.57
CA VAL A 57 -5.41 3.99 4.95
C VAL A 57 -5.89 3.53 6.33
N PHE A 58 -6.04 4.46 7.29
CA PHE A 58 -6.60 4.14 8.60
C PHE A 58 -8.03 3.62 8.50
N ILE A 59 -8.90 4.25 7.69
CA ILE A 59 -10.26 3.76 7.42
C ILE A 59 -10.21 2.37 6.76
N ALA A 60 -9.31 2.16 5.80
CA ALA A 60 -9.13 0.87 5.15
C ALA A 60 -8.77 -0.22 6.17
N GLU A 61 -7.85 0.07 7.11
CA GLU A 61 -7.46 -0.87 8.16
C GLU A 61 -8.62 -1.21 9.11
N GLN A 62 -9.44 -0.23 9.49
CA GLN A 62 -10.67 -0.47 10.25
C GLN A 62 -11.65 -1.39 9.50
N ASN A 63 -11.67 -1.30 8.17
CA ASN A 63 -12.45 -2.16 7.28
C ASN A 63 -11.73 -3.48 6.92
N GLY A 64 -10.65 -3.84 7.61
CA GLY A 64 -9.89 -5.09 7.35
C GLY A 64 -9.13 -5.10 6.01
N ILE A 65 -8.91 -3.93 5.41
CA ILE A 65 -8.16 -3.75 4.17
C ILE A 65 -6.77 -3.24 4.53
N SER A 66 -5.76 -4.11 4.35
CA SER A 66 -4.35 -3.73 4.52
C SER A 66 -3.96 -2.56 3.62
N ALA A 67 -3.04 -1.71 4.08
CA ALA A 67 -2.48 -0.61 3.29
C ALA A 67 -1.96 -1.04 1.90
N SER A 68 -1.34 -2.23 1.79
CA SER A 68 -0.88 -2.77 0.50
C SER A 68 -2.04 -2.99 -0.47
N THR A 69 -3.12 -3.60 -0.02
CA THR A 69 -4.35 -3.80 -0.81
C THR A 69 -4.96 -2.45 -1.22
N TYR A 70 -5.00 -1.48 -0.31
CA TYR A 70 -5.51 -0.13 -0.60
C TYR A 70 -4.73 0.54 -1.75
N TYR A 71 -3.39 0.59 -1.68
CA TYR A 71 -2.60 1.20 -2.74
C TYR A 71 -2.65 0.43 -4.07
N ARG A 72 -2.73 -0.91 -4.00
CA ARG A 72 -2.88 -1.76 -5.17
C ARG A 72 -4.19 -1.45 -5.91
N ARG A 73 -5.29 -1.26 -5.19
CA ARG A 73 -6.60 -0.87 -5.77
C ARG A 73 -6.55 0.45 -6.52
N ILE A 74 -5.81 1.43 -6.00
CA ILE A 74 -5.67 2.74 -6.68
C ILE A 74 -4.79 2.61 -7.93
N ARG A 75 -3.66 1.91 -7.83
CA ARG A 75 -2.65 1.87 -8.90
C ARG A 75 -2.97 0.90 -10.02
N GLU A 76 -3.46 -0.29 -9.68
CA GLU A 76 -3.70 -1.38 -10.63
C GLU A 76 -5.16 -1.47 -11.04
N GLU A 77 -6.08 -1.27 -10.10
CA GLU A 77 -7.53 -1.41 -10.35
C GLU A 77 -8.19 -0.06 -10.71
N GLY A 78 -7.45 1.06 -10.63
CA GLY A 78 -7.96 2.40 -10.96
C GLY A 78 -9.07 2.90 -10.03
N MET A 79 -9.19 2.32 -8.83
CA MET A 79 -10.24 2.69 -7.88
C MET A 79 -10.01 4.10 -7.32
N THR A 80 -11.12 4.77 -7.02
CA THR A 80 -11.08 5.99 -6.21
C THR A 80 -10.58 5.68 -4.80
N GLU A 81 -10.01 6.67 -4.12
CA GLU A 81 -9.43 6.46 -2.79
C GLU A 81 -10.47 6.00 -1.75
N ILE A 82 -11.69 6.51 -1.83
CA ILE A 82 -12.79 6.13 -0.94
C ILE A 82 -13.24 4.70 -1.24
N GLU A 83 -13.41 4.34 -2.52
CA GLU A 83 -13.77 2.98 -2.91
C GLU A 83 -12.70 1.98 -2.49
N ALA A 84 -11.42 2.33 -2.68
CA ALA A 84 -10.30 1.49 -2.29
C ALA A 84 -10.27 1.19 -0.78
N ALA A 85 -10.72 2.14 0.05
CA ALA A 85 -10.77 2.02 1.51
C ALA A 85 -12.03 1.30 2.05
N THR A 86 -13.10 1.20 1.26
CA THR A 86 -14.42 0.71 1.74
C THR A 86 -14.86 -0.61 1.08
N LYS A 87 -14.40 -0.90 -0.14
CA LYS A 87 -14.82 -2.09 -0.88
C LYS A 87 -14.36 -3.36 -0.17
N SER A 88 -15.28 -4.15 0.37
CA SER A 88 -14.96 -5.40 1.04
C SER A 88 -14.43 -6.45 0.05
N LYS A 89 -13.67 -7.44 0.53
CA LYS A 89 -13.12 -8.51 -0.32
C LYS A 89 -14.18 -9.52 -0.80
N GLY A 90 -15.46 -9.32 -0.47
CA GLY A 90 -16.56 -10.21 -0.88
C GLY A 90 -16.55 -11.60 -0.21
N HIS A 91 -15.85 -11.73 0.92
CA HIS A 91 -15.75 -12.97 1.71
C HIS A 91 -16.47 -12.89 3.06
N GLU A 92 -16.76 -11.69 3.58
CA GLU A 92 -17.29 -11.49 4.95
C GLU A 92 -18.54 -12.32 5.24
N VAL A 93 -19.51 -12.31 4.33
CA VAL A 93 -20.76 -13.09 4.47
C VAL A 93 -20.47 -14.58 4.63
N PHE A 94 -19.58 -15.12 3.78
CA PHE A 94 -19.24 -16.55 3.82
C PHE A 94 -18.31 -16.91 4.97
N LEU A 95 -17.48 -15.99 5.45
CA LEU A 95 -16.67 -16.18 6.65
C LEU A 95 -17.56 -16.30 7.90
N LYS A 96 -18.62 -15.49 7.98
CA LYS A 96 -19.62 -15.60 9.05
C LYS A 96 -20.33 -16.96 9.00
N ILE A 97 -20.82 -17.38 7.83
CA ILE A 97 -21.43 -18.70 7.63
C ILE A 97 -20.44 -19.81 8.01
N ALA A 98 -19.18 -19.72 7.58
CA ALA A 98 -18.16 -20.71 7.90
C ALA A 98 -17.94 -20.82 9.42
N SER A 99 -17.85 -19.68 10.12
CA SER A 99 -17.72 -19.66 11.58
C SER A 99 -18.91 -20.30 12.28
N GLU A 100 -20.14 -20.02 11.85
CA GLU A 100 -21.37 -20.63 12.36
C GLU A 100 -21.40 -22.15 12.15
N ASN A 101 -20.81 -22.63 11.03
CA ASN A 101 -20.69 -24.05 10.70
C ASN A 101 -19.43 -24.71 11.30
N GLY A 102 -18.70 -24.02 12.19
CA GLY A 102 -17.50 -24.55 12.84
C GLY A 102 -16.30 -24.74 11.89
N ILE A 103 -16.29 -24.05 10.75
CA ILE A 103 -15.23 -24.08 9.76
C ILE A 103 -14.31 -22.87 9.98
N SER A 104 -13.05 -23.13 10.30
CA SER A 104 -12.06 -22.06 10.44
C SER A 104 -11.92 -21.23 9.16
N GLU A 105 -11.70 -19.92 9.28
CA GLU A 105 -11.42 -19.01 8.16
C GLU A 105 -10.33 -19.56 7.21
N ASN A 106 -9.24 -20.09 7.76
CA ASN A 106 -8.16 -20.69 6.97
C ASN A 106 -8.62 -21.88 6.11
N LEU A 107 -9.51 -22.73 6.63
CA LEU A 107 -10.08 -23.85 5.89
C LEU A 107 -11.00 -23.37 4.77
N TYR A 108 -11.87 -22.40 5.06
CA TYR A 108 -12.72 -21.75 4.07
C TYR A 108 -11.88 -21.14 2.93
N ARG A 109 -10.87 -20.32 3.26
CA ARG A 109 -9.99 -19.67 2.26
C ARG A 109 -9.28 -20.70 1.39
N LYS A 110 -8.75 -21.79 1.98
CA LYS A 110 -8.12 -22.89 1.21
C LYS A 110 -9.10 -23.60 0.28
N ARG A 111 -10.35 -23.79 0.71
CA ARG A 111 -11.39 -24.39 -0.14
C ARG A 111 -11.71 -23.51 -1.34
N VAL A 112 -11.92 -22.21 -1.13
CA VAL A 112 -12.17 -21.25 -2.21
C VAL A 112 -10.96 -21.16 -3.15
N GLN A 113 -9.74 -21.13 -2.62
CA GLN A 113 -8.52 -21.15 -3.42
C GLN A 113 -8.39 -22.40 -4.30
N ARG A 114 -8.93 -23.54 -3.85
CA ARG A 114 -9.00 -24.79 -4.64
C ARG A 114 -10.16 -24.80 -5.66
N GLY A 115 -10.86 -23.68 -5.84
CA GLY A 115 -11.99 -23.56 -6.76
C GLY A 115 -13.34 -24.00 -6.20
N MET A 116 -13.44 -24.30 -4.90
CA MET A 116 -14.72 -24.64 -4.29
C MET A 116 -15.66 -23.42 -4.25
N PRO A 117 -16.95 -23.55 -4.62
CA PRO A 117 -17.92 -22.46 -4.52
C PRO A 117 -17.98 -21.90 -3.10
N LYS A 118 -18.11 -20.57 -2.96
CA LYS A 118 -18.01 -19.89 -1.64
C LYS A 118 -19.01 -20.42 -0.61
N TYR A 119 -20.25 -20.71 -1.03
CA TYR A 119 -21.28 -21.27 -0.17
C TYR A 119 -20.92 -22.68 0.30
N GLU A 120 -20.55 -23.58 -0.63
CA GLU A 120 -20.13 -24.95 -0.28
C GLU A 120 -18.87 -24.95 0.61
N ALA A 121 -17.92 -24.06 0.33
CA ALA A 121 -16.72 -23.92 1.13
C ALA A 121 -17.00 -23.55 2.60
N ALA A 122 -18.09 -22.81 2.83
CA ALA A 122 -18.53 -22.33 4.14
C ALA A 122 -19.49 -23.28 4.87
N THR A 123 -20.07 -24.27 4.21
CA THR A 123 -21.08 -25.18 4.83
C THR A 123 -20.59 -26.63 4.93
N LYS A 124 -19.70 -27.07 4.05
CA LYS A 124 -19.23 -28.46 4.04
C LYS A 124 -18.44 -28.78 5.32
N PRO A 125 -18.83 -29.76 6.15
CA PRO A 125 -18.10 -30.06 7.38
C PRO A 125 -16.66 -30.51 7.11
N LYS A 126 -15.78 -30.36 8.11
CA LYS A 126 -14.40 -30.88 8.03
C LYS A 126 -14.43 -32.40 8.23
N ASP A 127 -13.84 -33.15 7.31
CA ASP A 127 -13.67 -34.59 7.51
C ASP A 127 -12.83 -34.87 8.76
N LYS A 128 -13.34 -35.72 9.64
CA LYS A 128 -12.58 -36.27 10.77
C LYS A 128 -11.54 -37.24 10.21
N ARG A 129 -10.30 -36.77 9.96
CA ARG A 129 -9.18 -37.68 9.66
C ARG A 129 -8.96 -38.57 10.89
N GLY A 130 -9.33 -39.85 10.79
CA GLY A 130 -9.21 -40.84 11.86
C GLY A 130 -10.29 -41.92 11.97
N SER A 131 -11.33 -41.94 11.12
CA SER A 131 -12.26 -43.09 11.09
C SER A 131 -11.76 -44.16 10.11
N THR A 132 -11.26 -45.26 10.66
CA THR A 132 -10.70 -46.44 9.99
C THR A 132 -11.51 -46.92 8.78
N LYS A 133 -10.85 -47.09 7.62
CA LYS A 133 -11.21 -48.19 6.70
C LYS A 133 -10.28 -49.37 6.97
N LYS A 134 -10.67 -50.24 7.91
CA LYS A 134 -10.33 -51.66 7.79
C LYS A 134 -11.01 -52.18 6.52
N LYS A 135 -10.26 -52.82 5.63
CA LYS A 135 -10.65 -53.96 4.77
C LYS A 135 -9.48 -54.26 3.83
N GLN A 136 -9.02 -55.48 3.57
CA GLN A 136 -9.18 -56.83 4.12
C GLN A 136 -7.93 -57.56 3.58
N ILE A 137 -7.32 -58.42 4.39
CA ILE A 137 -6.30 -59.36 3.90
C ILE A 137 -7.05 -60.39 3.07
N SER A 138 -6.69 -60.55 1.80
CA SER A 138 -6.89 -61.79 1.04
C SER A 138 -5.66 -62.03 0.17
#